data_AF-A0A1Y5HMW5-F1
#
_entry.id   AF-A0A1Y5HMW5-F1
#
_cell.length_a   1.000
_cell.length_b   1.000
_cell.length_c   1.000
_cell.angle_alpha   90.00
_cell.angle_beta   90.00
_cell.angle_gamma   90.00
#
_symmetry.space_group_name_H-M   'P 1'
#
loop_
_entity.id
_entity.type
_entity.pdbx_description
1 polymer ?
#
loop_
_entity_poly.entity_id
_entity_poly.type
_entity_poly.pdbx_seq_one_letter_code
_entity_poly.pdbx_strand_id
1 'polypeptide(L)'
;MRTLHLLSLTVILATSLTTGCATKVANYDYIELESYKDAAMADESAAKSIQRAQMNLELGKTEELAYYAPRHLQIAQDKLIEARSMHTSGDPDGEVKPVAIMSKKTLEAGLATKKTVISTLRPALKHKEKLLEIKANKYYPEDYKNITATIVKLIDLIEDGKV
;
A
#
# COMPACT_ATOMS: atom_id res chain seq x y z
N MET A 1 -6.45 -66.14 -6.97
CA MET A 1 -5.28 -65.26 -6.76
C MET A 1 -5.75 -63.81 -6.75
N ARG A 2 -5.35 -63.08 -5.70
CA ARG A 2 -5.40 -61.61 -5.46
C ARG A 2 -6.76 -60.89 -5.30
N THR A 3 -7.02 -60.64 -4.02
CA THR A 3 -7.77 -59.56 -3.37
C THR A 3 -7.19 -58.15 -3.60
N LEU A 4 -8.00 -57.12 -3.24
CA LEU A 4 -7.70 -55.69 -3.01
C LEU A 4 -7.47 -54.85 -4.30
N HIS A 5 -8.15 -53.72 -4.53
CA HIS A 5 -8.17 -52.54 -3.67
C HIS A 5 -9.40 -51.63 -3.91
N LEU A 6 -10.06 -51.23 -2.80
CA LEU A 6 -10.61 -49.89 -2.68
C LEU A 6 -9.49 -48.88 -2.94
N LEU A 7 -9.73 -47.84 -3.73
CA LEU A 7 -9.22 -46.51 -3.38
C LEU A 7 -10.04 -45.41 -4.07
N SER A 8 -10.79 -44.70 -3.25
CA SER A 8 -11.29 -43.35 -3.47
C SER A 8 -10.15 -42.41 -3.85
N LEU A 9 -10.33 -41.52 -4.83
CA LEU A 9 -9.92 -40.11 -4.67
C LEU A 9 -10.53 -39.22 -5.78
N THR A 10 -11.65 -38.61 -5.43
CA THR A 10 -12.04 -37.27 -5.88
C THR A 10 -10.89 -36.28 -5.66
N VAL A 11 -10.42 -35.62 -6.72
CA VAL A 11 -9.73 -34.32 -6.59
C VAL A 11 -10.27 -33.39 -7.69
N ILE A 12 -11.25 -32.59 -7.27
CA ILE A 12 -11.74 -31.40 -7.98
C ILE A 12 -10.63 -30.35 -7.81
N LEU A 13 -9.86 -30.08 -8.87
CA LEU A 13 -8.91 -28.98 -8.86
C LEU A 13 -9.63 -27.69 -9.28
N ALA A 14 -10.43 -27.16 -8.36
CA ALA A 14 -10.90 -25.79 -8.45
C ALA A 14 -9.72 -24.87 -8.12
N THR A 15 -9.02 -24.41 -9.16
CA THR A 15 -8.07 -23.30 -9.02
C THR A 15 -8.88 -22.03 -8.74
N SER A 16 -9.17 -21.79 -7.46
CA SER A 16 -9.54 -20.48 -6.97
C SER A 16 -8.32 -19.57 -7.17
N LEU A 17 -8.26 -18.88 -8.32
CA LEU A 17 -7.48 -17.66 -8.42
C LEU A 17 -8.09 -16.69 -7.41
N THR A 18 -7.53 -16.67 -6.21
CA THR A 18 -7.67 -15.52 -5.33
C THR A 18 -6.89 -14.41 -6.00
N THR A 19 -7.51 -13.71 -6.96
CA THR A 19 -7.13 -12.34 -7.24
C THR A 19 -7.38 -11.61 -5.93
N GLY A 20 -6.35 -11.52 -5.09
CA GLY A 20 -6.38 -10.58 -3.98
C GLY A 20 -6.73 -9.24 -4.62
N CYS A 21 -7.86 -8.67 -4.25
CA CYS A 21 -8.20 -7.31 -4.60
C CYS A 21 -7.13 -6.44 -3.96
N ALA A 22 -5.97 -6.30 -4.61
CA ALA A 22 -5.06 -5.22 -4.35
C ALA A 22 -5.90 -3.98 -4.63
N THR A 23 -6.31 -3.29 -3.57
CA THR A 23 -7.06 -2.04 -3.67
C THR A 23 -6.11 -1.04 -4.34
N LYS A 24 -6.13 -1.02 -5.67
CA LYS A 24 -5.22 -0.20 -6.47
C LYS A 24 -5.50 1.26 -6.16
N VAL A 25 -4.43 2.02 -5.94
CA VAL A 25 -4.47 3.48 -5.95
C VAL A 25 -4.57 3.97 -7.39
N ALA A 26 -5.07 5.20 -7.60
CA ALA A 26 -5.38 5.73 -8.93
C ALA A 26 -4.22 5.63 -9.93
N ASN A 27 -2.99 5.78 -9.44
CA ASN A 27 -1.76 5.83 -10.23
C ASN A 27 -0.95 4.53 -10.17
N TYR A 28 -1.51 3.41 -9.72
CA TYR A 28 -0.79 2.14 -9.56
C TYR A 28 -0.08 1.70 -10.85
N ASP A 29 -0.82 1.58 -11.95
CA ASP A 29 -0.28 1.07 -13.23
C ASP A 29 0.79 2.01 -13.81
N TYR A 30 0.63 3.32 -13.58
CA TYR A 30 1.65 4.31 -13.95
C TYR A 30 2.92 4.16 -13.09
N ILE A 31 2.78 4.00 -11.77
CA ILE A 31 3.90 3.78 -10.86
C ILE A 31 4.65 2.51 -11.25
N GLU A 32 3.94 1.42 -11.55
CA GLU A 32 4.52 0.16 -11.98
C GLU A 32 5.36 0.34 -13.25
N LEU A 33 4.77 0.93 -14.29
CA LEU A 33 5.47 1.21 -15.55
C LEU A 33 6.75 2.05 -15.34
N GLU A 34 6.64 3.13 -14.57
CA GLU A 34 7.79 4.00 -14.28
C GLU A 34 8.84 3.32 -13.42
N SER A 35 8.46 2.35 -12.58
CA SER A 35 9.40 1.57 -11.78
C SER A 35 10.26 0.66 -12.64
N TYR A 36 9.67 0.03 -13.66
CA TYR A 36 10.40 -0.78 -14.63
C TYR A 36 11.35 0.07 -15.48
N LYS A 37 10.91 1.24 -15.94
CA LYS A 37 11.78 2.16 -16.70
C LYS A 37 12.96 2.64 -15.87
N ASP A 38 12.71 3.12 -14.65
CA ASP A 38 13.77 3.59 -13.76
C ASP A 38 14.74 2.46 -13.40
N ALA A 39 14.25 1.24 -13.18
CA ALA A 39 15.10 0.07 -12.91
C ALA A 39 16.05 -0.25 -14.07
N ALA A 40 15.56 -0.15 -15.30
CA ALA A 40 16.36 -0.39 -16.50
C ALA A 40 17.45 0.68 -16.72
N MET A 41 17.22 1.91 -16.24
CA MET A 41 18.16 3.02 -16.36
C MET A 41 19.09 3.18 -15.15
N ALA A 42 18.78 2.56 -14.01
CA ALA A 42 19.52 2.73 -12.78
C ALA A 42 20.76 1.83 -12.70
N ASP A 43 21.92 2.45 -12.56
CA ASP A 43 23.22 1.78 -12.35
C ASP A 43 23.38 1.17 -10.94
N GLU A 44 22.40 1.32 -10.05
CA GLU A 44 22.46 0.72 -8.71
C GLU A 44 21.98 -0.73 -8.67
N SER A 45 22.52 -1.49 -7.70
CA SER A 45 22.09 -2.86 -7.43
C SER A 45 20.72 -2.92 -6.76
N ALA A 46 20.06 -4.08 -6.87
CA ALA A 46 18.80 -4.32 -6.20
C ALA A 46 18.88 -4.12 -4.68
N ALA A 47 20.00 -4.54 -4.05
CA ALA A 47 20.24 -4.33 -2.63
C ALA A 47 20.20 -2.84 -2.23
N LYS A 48 20.77 -1.95 -3.05
CA LYS A 48 20.75 -0.51 -2.81
C LYS A 48 19.36 0.07 -3.00
N SER A 49 18.61 -0.38 -4.01
CA SER A 49 17.21 0.03 -4.20
C SER A 49 16.31 -0.42 -3.04
N ILE A 50 16.52 -1.63 -2.51
CA ILE A 50 15.84 -2.13 -1.30
C ILE A 50 16.17 -1.23 -0.09
N GLN A 51 17.43 -0.86 0.11
CA GLN A 51 17.82 0.04 1.20
C GLN A 51 17.13 1.40 1.10
N ARG A 52 17.04 1.98 -0.10
CA ARG A 52 16.33 3.25 -0.32
C ARG A 52 14.83 3.12 -0.07
N ALA A 53 14.21 2.02 -0.48
CA ALA A 53 12.80 1.75 -0.20
C ALA A 53 12.54 1.65 1.31
N GLN A 54 13.44 1.02 2.08
CA GLN A 54 13.36 0.98 3.54
C GLN A 54 13.42 2.38 4.17
N MET A 55 14.37 3.22 3.75
CA MET A 55 14.48 4.58 4.25
C MET A 55 13.22 5.40 3.98
N ASN A 56 12.64 5.26 2.77
CA ASN A 56 11.40 5.94 2.42
C ASN A 56 10.20 5.41 3.22
N LEU A 57 10.21 4.13 3.60
CA LEU A 57 9.14 3.58 4.43
C LEU A 57 9.15 4.19 5.83
N GLU A 58 10.33 4.38 6.41
CA GLU A 58 10.45 5.09 7.70
C GLU A 58 9.98 6.54 7.57
N LEU A 59 10.31 7.24 6.47
CA LEU A 59 9.76 8.56 6.18
C LEU A 59 8.22 8.52 6.10
N GLY A 60 7.65 7.53 5.42
CA GLY A 60 6.19 7.36 5.33
C GLY A 60 5.52 7.20 6.70
N LYS A 61 6.18 6.54 7.66
CA LYS A 61 5.69 6.42 9.04
C LYS A 61 5.76 7.76 9.77
N THR A 62 6.89 8.47 9.70
CA THR A 62 7.04 9.78 10.36
C THR A 62 6.10 10.83 9.78
N GLU A 63 5.73 10.67 8.51
CA GLU A 63 4.76 11.52 7.81
C GLU A 63 3.31 11.04 7.98
N GLU A 64 3.04 10.09 8.87
CA GLU A 64 1.68 9.61 9.19
C GLU A 64 0.89 9.13 7.97
N LEU A 65 1.55 8.52 6.97
CA LEU A 65 0.86 8.02 5.78
C LEU A 65 -0.18 6.94 6.12
N ALA A 66 -0.06 6.27 7.27
CA ALA A 66 -1.10 5.36 7.76
C ALA A 66 -2.48 6.04 7.93
N TYR A 67 -2.52 7.35 8.12
CA TYR A 67 -3.77 8.13 8.16
C TYR A 67 -4.05 8.84 6.83
N TYR A 68 -3.03 9.47 6.23
CA TYR A 68 -3.22 10.35 5.08
C TYR A 68 -3.19 9.66 3.71
N ALA A 69 -2.55 8.50 3.60
CA ALA A 69 -2.47 7.71 2.37
C ALA A 69 -2.27 6.21 2.70
N PRO A 70 -3.22 5.59 3.42
CA PRO A 70 -3.06 4.24 3.95
C PRO A 70 -2.82 3.19 2.87
N ARG A 71 -3.46 3.30 1.69
CA ARG A 71 -3.28 2.31 0.62
C ARG A 71 -1.91 2.41 -0.03
N HIS A 72 -1.41 3.62 -0.26
CA HIS A 72 -0.04 3.81 -0.73
C HIS A 72 0.97 3.21 0.24
N LEU A 73 0.80 3.44 1.54
CA LEU A 73 1.69 2.87 2.56
C LEU A 73 1.67 1.34 2.53
N GLN A 74 0.49 0.73 2.45
CA GLN A 74 0.35 -0.73 2.39
C GLN A 74 1.03 -1.31 1.15
N ILE A 75 0.73 -0.78 -0.04
CA ILE A 75 1.33 -1.25 -1.30
C ILE A 75 2.86 -1.14 -1.26
N ALA A 76 3.39 -0.04 -0.72
CA ALA A 76 4.82 0.13 -0.59
C ALA A 76 5.46 -0.88 0.37
N GLN A 77 4.80 -1.20 1.48
CA GLN A 77 5.24 -2.24 2.41
C GLN A 77 5.27 -3.60 1.75
N ASP A 78 4.19 -3.96 1.04
CA ASP A 78 4.07 -5.24 0.34
C ASP A 78 5.18 -5.39 -0.70
N LYS A 79 5.43 -4.35 -1.50
CA LYS A 79 6.51 -4.35 -2.50
C LYS A 79 7.90 -4.42 -1.89
N LEU A 80 8.12 -3.79 -0.73
CA LEU A 80 9.40 -3.92 -0.02
C LEU A 80 9.61 -5.35 0.51
N ILE A 81 8.56 -5.98 1.03
CA ILE A 81 8.61 -7.37 1.51
C ILE A 81 8.89 -8.30 0.33
N GLU A 82 8.19 -8.11 -0.78
CA GLU A 82 8.39 -8.87 -2.03
C GLU A 82 9.83 -8.75 -2.53
N ALA A 83 10.35 -7.53 -2.69
CA ALA A 83 11.73 -7.32 -3.15
C ALA A 83 12.78 -7.96 -2.22
N ARG A 84 12.59 -7.88 -0.90
CA ARG A 84 13.46 -8.56 0.07
C ARG A 84 13.41 -10.07 -0.07
N SER A 85 12.22 -10.64 -0.28
CA SER A 85 12.03 -12.07 -0.48
C SER A 85 12.75 -12.54 -1.74
N MET A 86 12.56 -11.85 -2.85
CA MET A 86 13.22 -12.15 -4.13
C MET A 86 14.74 -12.07 -3.99
N HIS A 87 15.26 -10.99 -3.39
CA HIS A 87 16.69 -10.83 -3.17
C HIS A 87 17.30 -11.95 -2.32
N THR A 88 16.62 -12.34 -1.25
CA THR A 88 17.08 -13.41 -0.34
C THR A 88 17.01 -14.79 -1.00
N SER A 89 16.11 -14.96 -1.98
CA SER A 89 15.95 -16.20 -2.75
C SER A 89 16.99 -16.34 -3.87
N GLY A 90 17.77 -15.29 -4.13
CA GLY A 90 18.81 -15.27 -5.18
C GLY A 90 18.30 -14.85 -6.55
N ASP A 91 17.11 -14.24 -6.63
CA ASP A 91 16.55 -13.78 -7.91
C ASP A 91 17.46 -12.71 -8.55
N PRO A 92 17.52 -12.64 -9.89
CA PRO A 92 18.37 -11.68 -10.58
C PRO A 92 18.06 -10.23 -10.23
N ASP A 93 19.09 -9.39 -10.13
CA ASP A 93 18.96 -7.96 -9.84
C ASP A 93 17.97 -7.25 -10.79
N GLY A 94 17.90 -7.67 -12.06
CA GLY A 94 16.97 -7.11 -13.05
C GLY A 94 15.49 -7.35 -12.72
N GLU A 95 15.18 -8.39 -11.94
CA GLU A 95 13.82 -8.72 -11.51
C GLU A 95 13.49 -8.11 -10.15
N VAL A 96 14.46 -8.10 -9.23
CA VAL A 96 14.28 -7.56 -7.87
C VAL A 96 14.18 -6.02 -7.87
N LYS A 97 15.04 -5.36 -8.65
CA LYS A 97 15.18 -3.89 -8.67
C LYS A 97 13.88 -3.14 -8.97
N PRO A 98 13.09 -3.48 -10.01
CA PRO A 98 11.83 -2.77 -10.28
C PRO A 98 10.83 -2.89 -9.14
N VAL A 99 10.78 -4.03 -8.44
CA VAL A 99 9.89 -4.22 -7.27
C VAL A 99 10.30 -3.32 -6.11
N ALA A 100 11.61 -3.21 -5.85
CA ALA A 100 12.13 -2.30 -4.82
C ALA A 100 11.86 -0.82 -5.17
N ILE A 101 12.07 -0.43 -6.44
CA ILE A 101 11.77 0.94 -6.92
C ILE A 101 10.27 1.23 -6.84
N MET A 102 9.42 0.24 -7.10
CA MET A 102 7.97 0.39 -6.97
C MET A 102 7.55 0.71 -5.54
N SER A 103 8.16 0.07 -4.54
CA SER A 103 7.95 0.42 -3.13
C SER A 103 8.27 1.90 -2.87
N LYS A 104 9.45 2.35 -3.31
CA LYS A 104 9.89 3.75 -3.17
C LYS A 104 8.92 4.72 -3.85
N LYS A 105 8.60 4.51 -5.12
CA LYS A 105 7.71 5.41 -5.89
C LYS A 105 6.30 5.46 -5.32
N THR A 106 5.80 4.34 -4.81
CA THR A 106 4.49 4.29 -4.15
C THR A 106 4.47 5.16 -2.89
N LEU A 107 5.56 5.18 -2.11
CA LEU A 107 5.69 6.09 -0.95
C LEU A 107 5.75 7.56 -1.37
N GLU A 108 6.51 7.88 -2.43
CA GLU A 108 6.57 9.23 -2.99
C GLU A 108 5.17 9.71 -3.43
N ALA A 109 4.40 8.83 -4.08
CA ALA A 109 3.00 9.10 -4.43
C ALA A 109 2.10 9.24 -3.20
N GLY A 110 2.30 8.45 -2.14
CA GLY A 110 1.60 8.60 -0.87
C GLY A 110 1.87 9.95 -0.19
N LEU A 111 3.11 10.44 -0.24
CA LEU A 111 3.47 11.78 0.25
C LEU A 111 2.80 12.90 -0.56
N ALA A 112 2.71 12.74 -1.88
CA ALA A 112 1.96 13.67 -2.73
C ALA A 112 0.46 13.64 -2.39
N THR A 113 -0.11 12.45 -2.22
CA THR A 113 -1.51 12.26 -1.79
C THR A 113 -1.77 12.92 -0.44
N LYS A 114 -0.88 12.78 0.55
CA LYS A 114 -0.99 13.48 1.84
C LYS A 114 -1.11 15.00 1.65
N LYS A 115 -0.32 15.60 0.76
CA LYS A 115 -0.43 17.04 0.45
C LYS A 115 -1.81 17.38 -0.10
N THR A 116 -2.34 16.56 -1.01
CA THR A 116 -3.70 16.71 -1.57
C THR A 116 -4.77 16.56 -0.50
N VAL A 117 -4.66 15.58 0.40
CA VAL A 117 -5.58 15.40 1.52
C VAL A 117 -5.58 16.62 2.43
N ILE A 118 -4.40 17.11 2.83
CA ILE A 118 -4.28 18.27 3.72
C ILE A 118 -4.83 19.53 3.06
N SER A 119 -4.61 19.73 1.76
CA SER A 119 -5.12 20.91 1.05
C SER A 119 -6.63 20.85 0.85
N THR A 120 -7.15 19.69 0.41
CA THR A 120 -8.56 19.48 0.05
C THR A 120 -9.45 19.40 1.28
N LEU A 121 -9.03 18.66 2.31
CA LEU A 121 -9.82 18.41 3.51
C LEU A 121 -9.46 19.34 4.67
N ARG A 122 -8.71 20.42 4.42
CA ARG A 122 -8.23 21.34 5.46
C ARG A 122 -9.33 21.78 6.45
N PRO A 123 -10.53 22.20 6.01
CA PRO A 123 -11.58 22.62 6.96
C PRO A 123 -12.06 21.45 7.82
N ALA A 124 -12.27 20.28 7.22
CA ALA A 124 -12.73 19.08 7.94
C ALA A 124 -11.70 18.59 8.97
N LEU A 125 -10.42 18.62 8.62
CA LEU A 125 -9.32 18.26 9.53
C LEU A 125 -9.26 19.22 10.72
N LYS A 126 -9.34 20.54 10.48
CA LYS A 126 -9.41 21.54 11.56
C LYS A 126 -10.62 21.36 12.47
N HIS A 127 -11.79 21.04 11.89
CA HIS A 127 -12.97 20.75 12.70
C HIS A 127 -12.82 19.48 13.53
N LYS A 128 -12.22 18.41 12.99
CA LYS A 128 -11.88 17.19 13.75
C LYS A 128 -10.98 17.50 14.96
N GLU A 129 -9.98 18.37 14.78
CA GLU A 129 -9.11 18.81 15.88
C GLU A 129 -9.90 19.55 16.97
N LYS A 130 -10.79 20.48 16.58
CA LYS A 130 -11.66 21.18 17.54
C LYS A 130 -12.63 20.25 18.27
N LEU A 131 -13.19 19.26 17.59
CA LEU A 131 -14.01 18.23 18.22
C LEU A 131 -13.21 17.43 19.26
N LEU A 132 -11.95 17.13 18.98
CA LEU A 132 -11.07 16.45 19.94
C LEU A 132 -10.73 17.35 21.14
N GLU A 133 -10.49 18.64 20.93
CA GLU A 133 -10.21 19.64 21.98
C GLU A 133 -11.36 19.73 23.00
N ILE A 134 -12.61 19.73 22.53
CA ILE A 134 -13.81 19.72 23.40
C ILE A 134 -14.16 18.32 23.92
N LYS A 135 -13.29 17.32 23.71
CA LYS A 135 -13.47 15.93 24.13
C LYS A 135 -14.74 15.28 23.58
N ALA A 136 -15.14 15.63 22.35
CA ALA A 136 -16.31 15.03 21.70
C ALA A 136 -16.14 13.51 21.53
N ASN A 137 -14.91 13.02 21.36
CA ASN A 137 -14.61 11.59 21.35
C ASN A 137 -14.99 10.86 22.67
N LYS A 138 -15.10 11.60 23.78
CA LYS A 138 -15.48 11.06 25.10
C LYS A 138 -16.96 11.28 25.39
N TYR A 139 -17.47 12.49 25.12
CA TYR A 139 -18.85 12.86 25.49
C TYR A 139 -19.88 12.54 24.40
N TYR A 140 -19.45 12.46 23.13
CA TYR A 140 -20.27 12.17 21.94
C TYR A 140 -19.55 11.15 21.04
N PRO A 141 -19.22 9.95 21.55
CA PRO A 141 -18.32 9.02 20.87
C PRO A 141 -18.83 8.55 19.51
N GLU A 142 -20.14 8.30 19.37
CA GLU A 142 -20.72 7.85 18.10
C GLU A 142 -20.71 8.94 17.02
N ASP A 143 -21.06 10.18 17.37
CA ASP A 143 -21.01 11.30 16.43
C ASP A 143 -19.58 11.59 15.97
N TYR A 144 -18.64 11.58 16.93
CA TYR A 144 -17.21 11.74 16.62
C TYR A 144 -16.71 10.64 15.69
N LYS A 145 -17.09 9.39 15.95
CA LYS A 145 -16.75 8.23 15.09
C LYS A 145 -17.33 8.37 13.69
N ASN A 146 -18.58 8.81 13.55
CA ASN A 146 -19.24 8.98 12.25
C ASN A 146 -18.57 10.08 11.40
N ILE A 147 -18.25 11.23 12.01
CA ILE A 147 -17.58 12.33 11.32
C ILE A 147 -16.16 11.90 10.90
N THR A 148 -15.41 11.26 11.79
CA THR A 148 -14.05 10.80 11.48
C THR A 148 -14.04 9.71 10.41
N ALA A 149 -15.00 8.78 10.43
CA ALA A 149 -15.17 7.79 9.36
C ALA A 149 -15.50 8.45 8.01
N THR A 150 -16.24 9.56 8.00
CA THR A 150 -16.50 10.31 6.78
C THR A 150 -15.22 10.95 6.23
N ILE A 151 -14.36 11.50 7.10
CA ILE A 151 -13.04 12.02 6.68
C ILE A 151 -12.19 10.90 6.08
N VAL A 152 -12.16 9.71 6.69
CA VAL A 152 -11.43 8.55 6.14
C VAL A 152 -11.97 8.16 4.76
N LYS A 153 -13.29 8.11 4.56
CA LYS A 153 -13.88 7.86 3.23
C LYS A 153 -13.45 8.90 2.20
N LEU A 154 -13.33 10.16 2.58
CA LEU A 154 -12.85 11.22 1.68
C LEU A 154 -11.38 11.03 1.33
N ILE A 155 -10.54 10.62 2.28
CA ILE A 155 -9.15 10.22 2.02
C ILE A 155 -9.11 9.05 1.04
N ASP A 156 -9.98 8.06 1.22
CA ASP A 156 -10.06 6.91 0.31
C ASP A 156 -10.40 7.34 -1.12
N LEU A 157 -11.34 8.28 -1.29
CA LEU A 157 -11.69 8.82 -2.61
C LEU A 157 -10.55 9.61 -3.25
N ILE A 158 -9.75 10.33 -2.44
CA ILE A 158 -8.56 11.04 -2.93
C ILE A 158 -7.49 10.04 -3.40
N GLU A 159 -7.24 8.97 -2.64
CA GLU A 159 -6.34 7.89 -3.07
C GLU A 159 -6.82 7.16 -4.34
N ASP A 160 -8.13 7.16 -4.58
CA ASP A 160 -8.78 6.64 -5.80
C ASP A 160 -8.78 7.65 -6.96
N GLY A 161 -8.31 8.89 -6.76
CA GLY A 161 -8.32 9.94 -7.78
C GLY A 161 -9.73 10.40 -8.17
N LYS A 162 -10.71 10.24 -7.28
CA LYS A 162 -12.13 10.57 -7.50
C LYS A 162 -12.55 11.94 -6.95
N VAL A 163 -11.58 12.75 -6.53
CA VAL A 163 -11.74 14.11 -5.98
C VAL A 163 -10.68 14.99 -6.63
#